data_AF-A0A1V4IP17-F1
#
_entry.id   AF-A0A1V4IP17-F1
#
_cell.length_a   1.000
_cell.length_b   1.000
_cell.length_c   1.000
_cell.angle_alpha   90.00
_cell.angle_beta   90.00
_cell.angle_gamma   90.00
#
_symmetry.space_group_name_H-M   'P 1'
#
loop_
_entity.id
_entity.type
_entity.pdbx_description
1 polymer ?
#
loop_
_entity_poly.entity_id
_entity_poly.type
_entity_poly.pdbx_seq_one_letter_code
_entity_poly.pdbx_strand_id
1 'polypeptide(L)'
;MNILNLKKFMIIFIPITIFILYYTNYDFHLIIKSTFFATNNYTVHYKKDKELSIPLPSNSAFLFKTPTEIYYNKYDINKCKSFFDSTLNKMKQNQQIGNYNFNDSEQKYIIEIDDQLTVEIYLIGNEDSRRYGISNSINK
;
A
#
# COMPACT_ATOMS: atom_id res chain seq x y z
N MET A 1 45.86 1.64 -11.28
CA MET A 1 44.87 0.55 -11.07
C MET A 1 44.37 0.10 -12.44
N ASN A 2 44.62 -1.14 -12.87
CA ASN A 2 44.19 -1.61 -14.20
C ASN A 2 42.66 -1.60 -14.34
N ILE A 3 42.14 -1.27 -15.53
CA ILE A 3 40.71 -1.15 -15.84
C ILE A 3 39.93 -2.42 -15.44
N LEU A 4 40.55 -3.60 -15.60
CA LEU A 4 39.96 -4.88 -15.18
C LEU A 4 39.74 -4.96 -13.66
N ASN A 5 40.66 -4.43 -12.86
CA ASN A 5 40.54 -4.40 -11.40
C ASN A 5 39.51 -3.36 -10.94
N LEU A 6 39.40 -2.23 -11.64
CA LEU A 6 38.34 -1.24 -11.39
C LEU A 6 36.95 -1.81 -11.67
N LYS A 7 36.78 -2.55 -12.78
CA LYS A 7 35.49 -3.22 -13.11
C LYS A 7 35.10 -4.25 -12.03
N LYS A 8 36.04 -5.11 -11.62
CA LYS A 8 35.81 -6.09 -10.55
C LYS A 8 35.44 -5.43 -9.23
N PHE A 9 36.14 -4.34 -8.88
CA PHE A 9 35.81 -3.56 -7.69
C PHE A 9 34.38 -2.97 -7.77
N MET A 10 34.00 -2.37 -8.90
CA MET A 10 32.66 -1.79 -9.07
C MET A 10 31.54 -2.83 -8.99
N ILE A 11 31.75 -4.03 -9.54
CA ILE A 11 30.78 -5.14 -9.46
C ILE A 11 30.50 -5.55 -8.01
N ILE A 12 31.48 -5.44 -7.12
CA ILE A 12 31.32 -5.79 -5.70
C ILE A 12 30.81 -4.58 -4.89
N PHE A 13 31.37 -3.40 -5.15
CA PHE A 13 31.10 -2.19 -4.38
C PHE A 13 29.68 -1.64 -4.60
N ILE A 14 29.15 -1.70 -5.83
CA ILE A 14 27.82 -1.19 -6.15
C ILE A 14 26.72 -1.95 -5.40
N PRO A 15 26.65 -3.31 -5.44
CA PRO A 15 25.66 -4.06 -4.67
C PRO A 15 25.75 -3.81 -3.16
N ILE A 16 26.97 -3.73 -2.61
CA ILE A 16 27.17 -3.43 -1.19
C ILE A 16 26.63 -2.04 -0.85
N THR A 17 26.89 -1.03 -1.69
CA THR A 17 26.39 0.33 -1.48
C THR A 17 24.87 0.38 -1.56
N ILE A 18 24.25 -0.28 -2.55
CA ILE A 18 22.80 -0.39 -2.67
C ILE A 18 22.21 -1.09 -1.44
N PHE A 19 22.84 -2.17 -0.98
CA PHE A 19 22.44 -2.90 0.21
C PHE A 19 22.50 -2.00 1.46
N ILE A 20 23.60 -1.28 1.66
CA ILE A 20 23.73 -0.33 2.78
C ILE A 20 22.66 0.76 2.70
N LEU A 21 22.45 1.37 1.53
CA LEU A 21 21.41 2.39 1.34
C LEU A 21 20.01 1.84 1.62
N TYR A 22 19.73 0.60 1.24
CA TYR A 22 18.44 -0.06 1.49
C TYR A 22 18.12 -0.24 2.98
N TYR A 23 19.12 -0.45 3.84
CA TYR A 23 18.90 -0.60 5.28
C TYR A 23 19.04 0.70 6.07
N THR A 24 19.84 1.65 5.59
CA THR A 24 20.17 2.87 6.33
C THR A 24 19.38 4.10 5.90
N ASN A 25 18.84 4.12 4.68
CA ASN A 25 18.06 5.23 4.17
C ASN A 25 16.60 4.82 4.01
N TYR A 26 15.74 5.43 4.83
CA TYR A 26 14.31 5.14 4.87
C TYR A 26 13.61 5.40 3.53
N ASP A 27 13.88 6.55 2.90
CA ASP A 27 13.26 6.89 1.61
C ASP A 27 13.72 5.94 0.49
N PHE A 28 15.00 5.55 0.47
CA PHE A 28 15.53 4.60 -0.51
C PHE A 28 14.94 3.20 -0.30
N HIS A 29 14.86 2.74 0.95
CA HIS A 29 14.17 1.48 1.32
C HIS A 29 12.76 1.44 0.73
N LEU A 30 12.01 2.50 0.98
CA LEU A 30 10.64 2.68 0.53
C LEU A 30 10.51 2.71 -1.01
N ILE A 31 11.40 3.43 -1.70
CA ILE A 31 11.42 3.48 -3.16
C ILE A 31 11.66 2.09 -3.74
N ILE A 32 12.68 1.37 -3.26
CA ILE A 32 12.97 0.01 -3.70
C ILE A 32 11.77 -0.90 -3.43
N LYS A 33 11.17 -0.83 -2.24
CA LYS A 33 10.03 -1.67 -1.86
C LYS A 33 8.81 -1.46 -2.75
N SER A 34 8.42 -0.20 -2.93
CA SER A 34 7.30 0.19 -3.81
C SER A 34 7.51 -0.16 -5.28
N THR A 35 8.75 -0.22 -5.75
CA THR A 35 9.09 -0.42 -7.16
C THR A 35 9.24 -1.91 -7.51
N PHE A 36 9.94 -2.66 -6.66
CA PHE A 36 10.27 -4.07 -6.92
C PHE A 36 9.34 -5.06 -6.21
N PHE A 37 8.65 -4.64 -5.16
CA PHE A 37 7.76 -5.48 -4.35
C PHE A 37 6.36 -4.87 -4.26
N ALA A 38 5.92 -4.24 -5.35
CA ALA A 38 4.60 -3.65 -5.45
C ALA A 38 3.51 -4.71 -5.24
N THR A 39 2.52 -4.38 -4.42
CA THR A 39 1.29 -5.11 -4.19
C THR A 39 0.16 -4.36 -4.87
N ASN A 40 -0.64 -5.08 -5.66
CA ASN A 40 -1.74 -4.47 -6.42
C ASN A 40 -3.11 -4.66 -5.78
N ASN A 41 -3.24 -5.56 -4.81
CA ASN A 41 -4.51 -5.88 -4.15
C ASN A 41 -4.30 -6.16 -2.66
N TYR A 42 -5.29 -5.80 -1.86
CA TYR A 42 -5.43 -6.19 -0.47
C TYR A 42 -6.58 -7.19 -0.34
N THR A 43 -6.27 -8.42 0.07
CA THR A 43 -7.26 -9.48 0.22
C THR A 43 -7.78 -9.53 1.65
N VAL A 44 -9.08 -9.37 1.79
CA VAL A 44 -9.81 -9.49 3.06
C VAL A 44 -10.44 -10.87 3.11
N HIS A 45 -9.96 -11.72 4.03
CA HIS A 45 -10.59 -13.00 4.33
C HIS A 45 -11.59 -12.80 5.47
N TYR A 46 -12.87 -13.09 5.24
CA TYR A 46 -13.92 -12.76 6.22
C TYR A 46 -14.92 -13.87 6.53
N LYS A 47 -15.06 -14.86 5.65
CA LYS A 47 -15.71 -16.14 5.96
C LYS A 47 -14.79 -17.25 5.45
N LYS A 48 -14.98 -18.47 5.94
CA LYS A 48 -14.11 -19.63 5.68
C LYS A 48 -13.80 -19.84 4.18
N ASP A 49 -14.69 -19.40 3.30
CA ASP A 49 -14.56 -19.47 1.84
C ASP A 49 -14.94 -18.16 1.12
N LYS A 50 -14.92 -17.01 1.82
CA LYS A 50 -15.17 -15.71 1.19
C LYS A 50 -14.03 -14.75 1.38
N GLU A 51 -13.62 -14.19 0.24
CA GLU A 51 -12.52 -13.25 0.12
C GLU A 51 -12.99 -12.06 -0.69
N LEU A 52 -12.56 -10.86 -0.29
CA LEU A 52 -12.71 -9.65 -1.11
C LEU A 52 -11.32 -9.11 -1.42
N SER A 53 -11.04 -8.95 -2.71
CA SER A 53 -9.81 -8.31 -3.19
C SER A 53 -10.10 -6.84 -3.47
N ILE A 54 -9.50 -5.96 -2.68
CA ILE A 54 -9.58 -4.51 -2.85
C ILE A 54 -8.36 -4.06 -3.67
N PRO A 55 -8.55 -3.50 -4.87
CA PRO A 55 -7.44 -2.96 -5.64
C PRO A 55 -6.72 -1.84 -4.89
N LEU A 56 -5.41 -1.87 -4.95
CA LEU A 56 -4.52 -0.86 -4.40
C LEU A 56 -3.99 0.02 -5.54
N PRO A 57 -3.67 1.29 -5.28
CA PRO A 57 -3.05 2.11 -6.29
C PRO A 57 -1.67 1.54 -6.68
N SER A 58 -1.17 1.87 -7.87
CA SER A 58 0.07 1.30 -8.40
C SER A 58 1.29 1.67 -7.54
N ASN A 59 2.23 0.75 -7.33
CA ASN A 59 3.40 0.93 -6.45
C ASN A 59 3.08 0.98 -4.94
N SER A 60 1.89 0.53 -4.53
CA SER A 60 1.63 0.23 -3.13
C SER A 60 2.54 -0.91 -2.67
N ALA A 61 3.08 -0.87 -1.46
CA ALA A 61 3.85 -1.98 -0.90
C ALA A 61 3.68 -2.02 0.62
N PHE A 62 3.53 -3.20 1.21
CA PHE A 62 3.42 -3.30 2.67
C PHE A 62 4.70 -2.82 3.35
N LEU A 63 4.58 -1.92 4.34
CA LEU A 63 5.74 -1.36 5.05
C LEU A 63 6.30 -2.36 6.08
N PHE A 64 5.42 -3.09 6.75
CA PHE A 64 5.77 -4.06 7.80
C PHE A 64 5.21 -5.46 7.51
N LYS A 65 5.61 -6.45 8.34
CA LYS A 65 5.07 -7.82 8.28
C LYS A 65 3.58 -7.87 8.63
N THR A 66 3.09 -6.91 9.41
CA THR A 66 1.67 -6.76 9.71
C THR A 66 1.00 -5.98 8.57
N PRO A 67 -0.08 -6.51 7.98
CA PRO A 67 -0.72 -5.95 6.78
C PRO A 67 -1.54 -4.67 7.05
N THR A 68 -1.33 -4.02 8.19
CA THR A 68 -2.05 -2.82 8.64
C THR A 68 -1.50 -1.52 8.05
N GLU A 69 -0.24 -1.53 7.62
CA GLU A 69 0.45 -0.34 7.11
C GLU A 69 0.92 -0.55 5.67
N ILE A 70 0.28 0.14 4.74
CA ILE A 70 0.61 0.09 3.32
C ILE A 70 1.37 1.36 2.96
N TYR A 71 2.61 1.18 2.52
CA TYR A 71 3.37 2.27 1.95
C TYR A 71 2.93 2.57 0.54
N TYR A 72 2.94 3.85 0.21
CA TYR A 72 2.66 4.30 -1.12
C TYR A 72 3.70 5.31 -1.58
N ASN A 73 4.70 4.83 -2.30
CA ASN A 73 5.60 5.74 -2.96
C ASN A 73 4.82 6.44 -4.06
N LYS A 74 4.66 7.77 -3.91
CA LYS A 74 4.56 8.73 -5.03
C LYS A 74 3.18 9.30 -5.40
N TYR A 75 2.12 9.16 -4.60
CA TYR A 75 0.85 9.85 -4.89
C TYR A 75 0.46 10.79 -3.76
N ASP A 76 0.17 12.02 -4.18
CA ASP A 76 -0.68 13.00 -3.50
C ASP A 76 -1.94 12.31 -2.95
N ILE A 77 -2.29 12.62 -1.70
CA ILE A 77 -3.48 12.14 -1.01
C ILE A 77 -4.75 12.34 -1.85
N ASN A 78 -4.83 13.43 -2.62
CA ASN A 78 -5.97 13.71 -3.49
C ASN A 78 -6.07 12.69 -4.63
N LYS A 79 -4.94 12.24 -5.17
CA LYS A 79 -4.92 11.20 -6.20
C LYS A 79 -5.24 9.83 -5.60
N CYS A 80 -4.80 9.56 -4.37
CA CYS A 80 -5.17 8.36 -3.62
C CYS A 80 -6.69 8.32 -3.38
N LYS A 81 -7.26 9.42 -2.89
CA LYS A 81 -8.71 9.63 -2.75
C LYS A 81 -9.44 9.40 -4.07
N SER A 82 -9.00 10.05 -5.15
CA SER A 82 -9.58 9.87 -6.49
C SER A 82 -9.55 8.42 -6.98
N PHE A 83 -8.47 7.70 -6.69
CA PHE A 83 -8.34 6.27 -7.03
C PHE A 83 -9.36 5.43 -6.26
N PHE A 84 -9.46 5.62 -4.95
CA PHE A 84 -10.38 4.85 -4.12
C PHE A 84 -11.85 5.22 -4.40
N ASP A 85 -12.18 6.49 -4.61
CA ASP A 85 -13.52 6.91 -5.03
C ASP A 85 -13.96 6.18 -6.31
N SER A 86 -13.10 6.18 -7.34
CA SER A 86 -13.38 5.47 -8.59
C SER A 86 -13.50 3.95 -8.38
N THR A 87 -12.59 3.36 -7.62
CA THR A 87 -12.51 1.91 -7.41
C THR A 87 -13.68 1.40 -6.60
N LEU A 88 -13.98 2.03 -5.46
CA LEU A 88 -15.07 1.64 -4.57
C LEU A 88 -16.43 1.88 -5.22
N ASN A 89 -16.59 2.95 -6.01
CA ASN A 89 -17.81 3.16 -6.80
C ASN A 89 -18.05 2.01 -7.80
N LYS A 90 -17.01 1.57 -8.52
CA LYS A 90 -17.10 0.41 -9.42
C LYS A 90 -17.43 -0.88 -8.67
N MET A 91 -16.76 -1.12 -7.53
CA MET A 91 -17.01 -2.31 -6.71
C MET A 91 -18.46 -2.33 -6.19
N LYS A 92 -19.01 -1.18 -5.80
CA LYS A 92 -20.41 -1.03 -5.39
C LYS A 92 -21.38 -1.31 -6.55
N GLN A 93 -21.12 -0.73 -7.73
CA GLN A 93 -21.93 -0.97 -8.94
C GLN A 93 -21.93 -2.44 -9.37
N ASN A 94 -20.80 -3.11 -9.18
CA ASN A 94 -20.64 -4.54 -9.47
C ASN A 94 -21.13 -5.46 -8.33
N GLN A 95 -21.77 -4.91 -7.29
CA GLN A 95 -22.28 -5.67 -6.14
C GLN A 95 -21.20 -6.47 -5.38
N GLN A 96 -19.94 -6.03 -5.44
CA GLN A 96 -18.82 -6.65 -4.72
C GLN A 96 -18.74 -6.17 -3.26
N ILE A 97 -19.27 -4.98 -3.00
CA ILE A 97 -19.42 -4.37 -1.67
C ILE A 97 -20.85 -3.85 -1.54
N GLY A 98 -21.37 -3.77 -0.32
CA GLY A 98 -22.69 -3.18 -0.05
C GLY A 98 -22.66 -1.66 -0.18
N ASN A 99 -21.72 -1.01 0.51
CA ASN A 99 -21.60 0.44 0.50
C ASN A 99 -20.19 0.91 0.86
N TYR A 100 -19.92 2.20 0.68
CA TYR A 100 -18.75 2.84 1.25
C TYR A 100 -19.04 4.30 1.57
N ASN A 101 -18.34 4.87 2.54
CA ASN A 101 -18.33 6.29 2.83
C ASN A 101 -16.89 6.78 3.03
N PHE A 102 -16.71 8.09 2.92
CA PHE A 102 -15.48 8.77 3.31
C PHE A 102 -15.75 9.65 4.51
N ASN A 103 -14.97 9.49 5.58
CA ASN A 103 -14.97 10.35 6.75
C ASN A 103 -13.87 11.40 6.57
N ASP A 104 -14.25 12.63 6.24
CA ASP A 104 -13.30 13.75 6.05
C ASP A 104 -12.57 14.12 7.35
N SER A 105 -13.15 13.90 8.54
CA SER A 105 -12.52 14.23 9.81
C SER A 105 -11.36 13.29 10.13
N GLU A 106 -11.52 12.00 9.84
CA GLU A 106 -10.51 10.96 10.09
C GLU A 106 -9.68 10.63 8.85
N GLN A 107 -9.99 11.28 7.72
CA GLN A 107 -9.39 11.01 6.41
C GLN A 107 -9.42 9.51 6.07
N LYS A 108 -10.54 8.82 6.31
CA LYS A 108 -10.65 7.38 6.11
C LYS A 108 -11.86 6.97 5.27
N TYR A 109 -11.71 5.91 4.48
CA TYR A 109 -12.84 5.20 3.89
C TYR A 109 -13.33 4.13 4.84
N ILE A 110 -14.65 3.99 4.95
CA ILE A 110 -15.30 2.85 5.58
C ILE A 110 -16.04 2.10 4.48
N ILE A 111 -15.69 0.84 4.26
CA ILE A 111 -16.21 -0.02 3.20
C ILE A 111 -17.03 -1.12 3.87
N GLU A 112 -18.33 -1.14 3.58
CA GLU A 112 -19.28 -2.14 4.06
C GLU A 112 -19.37 -3.27 3.03
N ILE A 113 -18.93 -4.47 3.42
CA ILE A 113 -18.95 -5.64 2.52
C ILE A 113 -20.28 -6.39 2.68
N ASP A 114 -20.66 -6.65 3.92
CA ASP A 114 -21.98 -7.14 4.34
C ASP A 114 -22.34 -6.50 5.70
N ASP A 115 -23.53 -6.79 6.24
CA ASP A 115 -24.03 -6.21 7.50
C ASP A 115 -23.13 -6.46 8.73
N GLN A 116 -22.05 -7.25 8.59
CA GLN A 116 -21.19 -7.71 9.68
C GLN A 116 -19.72 -7.28 9.51
N LEU A 117 -19.33 -6.72 8.36
CA LEU A 117 -17.93 -6.51 8.05
C LEU A 117 -17.66 -5.13 7.44
N THR A 118 -16.75 -4.43 8.09
CA THR A 118 -16.23 -3.14 7.63
C THR A 118 -14.73 -3.21 7.40
N VAL A 119 -14.29 -2.66 6.27
CA VAL A 119 -12.87 -2.43 5.98
C VAL A 119 -12.62 -0.93 6.03
N GLU A 120 -11.58 -0.53 6.74
CA GLU A 120 -11.18 0.85 6.89
C GLU A 120 -9.89 1.11 6.13
N ILE A 121 -9.88 2.17 5.31
CA ILE A 121 -8.68 2.65 4.62
C ILE A 121 -8.37 4.04 5.13
N TYR A 122 -7.31 4.17 5.93
CA TYR A 122 -6.85 5.42 6.52
C TYR A 122 -5.90 6.12 5.55
N LEU A 123 -6.26 7.29 5.03
CA LEU A 123 -5.34 8.13 4.28
C LEU A 123 -4.46 8.89 5.28
N ILE A 124 -3.23 8.43 5.50
CA ILE A 124 -2.32 9.03 6.48
C ILE A 124 -1.67 10.26 5.83
N GLY A 125 -2.42 11.36 5.78
CA GLY A 125 -1.99 12.60 5.13
C GLY A 125 -1.14 13.53 6.00
N ASN A 126 -1.25 13.45 7.32
CA ASN A 126 -0.73 14.50 8.21
C ASN A 126 0.69 14.25 8.73
N GLU A 127 1.19 13.00 8.74
CA GLU A 127 2.54 12.66 9.24
C GLU A 127 3.53 12.32 8.10
N ASP A 128 3.05 11.67 7.03
CA ASP A 128 3.83 11.39 5.82
C ASP A 128 2.85 11.19 4.65
N SER A 129 2.74 12.18 3.75
CA SER A 129 1.78 12.19 2.63
C SER A 129 1.94 11.04 1.62
N ARG A 130 2.89 10.13 1.85
CA ARG A 130 3.21 8.95 1.03
C ARG A 130 2.72 7.66 1.69
N ARG A 131 1.83 7.73 2.69
CA ARG A 131 1.36 6.54 3.43
C ARG A 131 -0.15 6.48 3.52
N TYR A 132 -0.68 5.25 3.55
CA TYR A 132 -2.05 5.01 3.97
C TYR A 132 -2.13 3.67 4.71
N GLY A 133 -2.96 3.61 5.75
CA GLY A 133 -3.25 2.37 6.47
C GLY A 133 -4.43 1.65 5.85
N ILE A 134 -4.42 0.31 5.87
CA ILE A 134 -5.64 -0.47 5.64
C ILE A 134 -5.80 -1.42 6.81
N SER A 135 -6.97 -1.41 7.44
CA SER A 135 -7.34 -2.36 8.48
C SER A 135 -8.74 -2.90 8.23
N ASN A 136 -9.00 -4.11 8.72
CA ASN A 136 -10.32 -4.70 8.67
C ASN A 136 -10.81 -5.01 10.10
N SER A 137 -12.09 -4.78 10.34
CA SER A 137 -12.76 -5.11 11.60
C SER A 137 -14.01 -5.93 11.32
N ILE A 138 -14.16 -7.04 12.05
CA ILE A 138 -15.39 -7.85 12.03
C ILE A 138 -16.26 -7.33 13.16
N ASN A 139 -17.44 -6.79 12.84
CA ASN A 139 -18.43 -6.42 13.84
C ASN A 139 -18.97 -7.74 14.44
N LYS A 140 -18.62 -7.99 15.72
CA LYS A 140 -19.09 -9.15 16.48
C LYS A 140 -20.50 -8.91 17.01
#